data_AF-A0A1E7DSE0-F1
#
_entry.id   AF-A0A1E7DSE0-F1
#
_cell.length_a   1.000
_cell.length_b   1.000
_cell.length_c   1.000
_cell.angle_alpha   90.00
_cell.angle_beta   90.00
_cell.angle_gamma   90.00
#
_symmetry.space_group_name_H-M   'P 1'
#
loop_
_entity.id
_entity.type
_entity.pdbx_description
1 polymer ?
#
loop_
_entity_poly.entity_id
_entity_poly.type
_entity_poly.pdbx_seq_one_letter_code
_entity_poly.pdbx_strand_id
1 'polypeptide(L)' 'MKKPVGVQIQGSIYASDGKDLGNNQFLDAFIEFTESKGWSFGGGSFQIDEEGKKIDDID' A
#
# COMPACT_ATOMS: atom_id res chain seq x y z
N MET A 1 25.21 -18.05 -4.14
CA MET A 1 23.84 -17.66 -3.72
C MET A 1 23.11 -17.11 -4.95
N LYS A 2 21.84 -17.51 -5.19
CA LYS A 2 21.01 -16.83 -6.19
C LYS A 2 20.65 -15.44 -5.67
N LYS A 3 20.73 -14.42 -6.52
CA LYS A 3 20.26 -13.07 -6.17
C LYS A 3 18.73 -13.11 -6.05
N PRO A 4 18.13 -12.46 -5.04
CA PRO A 4 16.68 -12.36 -4.96
C PRO A 4 16.14 -11.60 -6.17
N VAL A 5 14.97 -12.03 -6.66
CA VAL A 5 14.19 -11.31 -7.67
C VAL A 5 13.01 -10.68 -6.94
N GLY A 6 12.74 -9.40 -7.20
CA GLY A 6 11.66 -8.64 -6.56
C GLY A 6 10.67 -8.07 -7.57
N VAL A 7 9.60 -7.46 -7.07
CA VAL A 7 8.60 -6.73 -7.85
C VAL A 7 8.60 -5.27 -7.40
N GLN A 8 8.72 -4.34 -8.36
CA GLN A 8 8.53 -2.90 -8.10
C GLN A 8 7.05 -2.56 -8.28
N ILE A 9 6.47 -1.86 -7.31
CA ILE A 9 5.08 -1.42 -7.34
C ILE A 9 5.05 0.08 -7.67
N GLN A 10 4.15 0.47 -8.58
CA GLN A 10 3.81 1.85 -8.91
C GLN A 10 2.30 1.94 -9.13
N GLY A 11 1.66 2.98 -8.59
CA GLY A 11 0.24 3.23 -8.77
C GLY A 11 -0.46 3.61 -7.47
N SER A 12 -1.78 3.73 -7.57
CA SER A 12 -2.68 4.12 -6.48
C SER A 12 -3.81 3.12 -6.35
N ILE A 13 -4.33 2.96 -5.14
CA ILE A 13 -5.46 2.08 -4.84
C ILE A 13 -6.59 2.96 -4.30
N TYR A 14 -7.79 2.72 -4.81
CA TYR A 14 -9.02 3.41 -4.39
C TYR A 14 -10.02 2.36 -3.94
N ALA A 15 -10.78 2.68 -2.88
CA ALA A 15 -11.93 1.86 -2.50
C ALA A 15 -13.05 2.02 -3.53
N SER A 16 -13.68 0.90 -3.91
CA SER A 16 -14.75 0.87 -4.91
C SER A 16 -16.15 0.87 -4.32
N ASP A 17 -16.27 0.75 -2.99
CA ASP A 17 -17.53 0.71 -2.26
C ASP A 17 -18.00 2.09 -1.76
N GLY A 18 -17.27 3.15 -2.13
CA GLY A 18 -17.55 4.52 -1.74
C GLY A 18 -17.19 4.85 -0.29
N LYS A 19 -16.50 3.95 0.43
CA LYS A 19 -15.92 4.26 1.74
C LYS A 19 -14.50 4.77 1.58
N ASP A 20 -14.03 5.50 2.58
CA ASP A 20 -12.64 5.96 2.58
C ASP A 20 -11.69 4.78 2.88
N LEU A 21 -10.56 4.76 2.17
CA LEU A 21 -9.45 3.85 2.42
C LEU A 21 -8.37 4.60 3.20
N GLY A 22 -8.28 4.33 4.50
CA GLY A 22 -7.23 4.86 5.34
C GLY A 22 -5.84 4.32 4.95
N ASN A 23 -4.82 5.16 5.06
CA ASN A 23 -3.45 4.81 4.69
C ASN A 23 -2.86 3.76 5.65
N ASN A 24 -3.08 3.92 6.96
CA ASN A 24 -2.58 2.98 7.96
C ASN A 24 -3.29 1.62 7.85
N GLN A 25 -4.62 1.62 7.73
CA GLN A 25 -5.41 0.41 7.52
C GLN A 25 -4.96 -0.35 6.26
N PHE A 26 -4.74 0.35 5.15
CA PHE A 26 -4.25 -0.26 3.92
C PHE A 26 -2.85 -0.85 4.12
N LEU A 27 -1.92 -0.07 4.68
CA LEU A 27 -0.52 -0.47 4.81
C LEU A 27 -0.37 -1.69 5.71
N ASP A 28 -1.11 -1.75 6.83
CA ASP A 28 -1.12 -2.91 7.72
C ASP A 28 -1.60 -4.17 7.01
N ALA A 29 -2.75 -4.11 6.33
CA ALA A 29 -3.29 -5.25 5.58
C ALA A 29 -2.37 -5.68 4.42
N PHE A 30 -1.72 -4.73 3.76
CA PHE A 30 -0.78 -4.98 2.68
C PHE A 30 0.51 -5.66 3.18
N ILE A 31 1.06 -5.21 4.31
CA ILE A 31 2.22 -5.83 4.96
C ILE A 31 1.86 -7.24 5.44
N GLU A 32 0.73 -7.41 6.14
CA GLU A 32 0.28 -8.71 6.62
C GLU A 32 0.15 -9.72 5.47
N PHE A 33 -0.48 -9.31 4.36
CA PHE A 33 -0.56 -10.13 3.15
C PHE A 33 0.83 -10.49 2.61
N THR A 34 1.73 -9.51 2.47
CA THR A 34 3.06 -9.70 1.90
C THR A 34 3.90 -10.67 2.73
N GLU A 35 3.90 -10.49 4.05
CA GLU A 35 4.64 -11.35 4.99
C GLU A 35 4.03 -12.75 5.06
N SER A 36 2.71 -12.90 4.92
CA SER A 36 2.04 -14.22 4.84
C SER A 36 2.53 -15.08 3.66
N LYS A 37 3.14 -14.46 2.63
CA LYS A 37 3.74 -15.15 1.47
C LYS A 37 5.23 -15.40 1.62
N GLY A 38 5.84 -15.01 2.75
CA GLY A 38 7.28 -15.07 2.97
C GLY A 38 8.05 -14.01 2.18
N TRP A 39 7.40 -12.91 1.80
CA TRP A 39 8.03 -11.78 1.13
C TRP A 39 8.24 -10.64 2.12
N SER A 40 9.04 -9.66 1.72
CA SER A 40 9.29 -8.46 2.52
C SER A 40 9.07 -7.24 1.65
N PHE A 41 8.34 -6.25 2.17
CA PHE A 41 8.15 -4.97 1.51
C PHE A 41 9.09 -3.93 2.11
N GLY A 42 9.78 -3.18 1.24
CA GLY A 42 10.58 -2.02 1.62
C GLY A 42 10.07 -0.79 0.90
N GLY A 43 9.53 0.18 1.64
CA GLY A 43 8.93 1.39 1.08
C GLY A 43 7.99 2.07 2.07
N GLY A 44 7.06 2.87 1.54
CA GLY A 44 6.00 3.51 2.29
C GLY A 44 4.84 3.90 1.37
N SER A 45 3.72 4.22 1.99
CA SER A 45 2.53 4.78 1.35
C SER A 45 2.19 6.13 1.97
N PHE A 46 1.38 6.91 1.25
CA PHE A 46 0.80 8.15 1.74
C PHE A 46 -0.62 8.26 1.19
N GLN A 47 -1.49 8.93 1.94
CA GLN A 47 -2.86 9.10 1.49
C GLN A 47 -2.99 10.14 0.37
N ILE A 48 -3.92 9.87 -0.56
CA ILE A 48 -4.24 10.75 -1.68
C ILE A 48 -5.76 10.91 -1.84
N ASP A 49 -6.19 12.03 -2.43
CA ASP A 49 -7.58 12.27 -2.85
C ASP A 49 -7.92 11.65 -4.22
N GLU A 50 -9.15 11.85 -4.71
CA GLU A 50 -9.59 11.34 -6.02
C GLU A 50 -8.82 11.92 -7.22
N GLU A 51 -8.13 13.05 -7.05
CA GLU A 51 -7.27 13.66 -8.07
C GLU A 51 -5.82 13.15 -7.99
N GLY A 52 -5.53 12.27 -7.03
CA GLY A 52 -4.20 11.72 -6.77
C GLY A 52 -3.26 12.69 -6.04
N LYS A 53 -3.80 13.75 -5.43
CA LYS A 53 -3.01 14.70 -4.64
C LYS A 53 -2.86 14.18 -3.23
N LYS A 54 -1.66 14.35 -2.67
CA LYS A 54 -1.39 13.99 -1.27
C LYS A 54 -2.28 14.79 -0.32
N ILE A 55 -2.88 14.08 0.63
CA ILE A 55 -3.65 14.66 1.74
C ILE A 55 -3.08 14.19 3.09
N ASP A 56 -3.60 14.74 4.18
CA ASP A 56 -3.32 14.23 5.52
C ASP A 56 -4.01 12.88 5.72
N ASP A 57 -3.37 12.00 6.49
CA ASP A 57 -3.91 10.68 6.80
C ASP A 57 -5.21 10.86 7.62
N ILE A 58 -6.26 10.14 7.22
CA ILE A 58 -7.58 10.22 7.86
C ILE A 58 -7.74 9.21 9.00
N ASP A 59 -6.75 8.33 9.19
CA ASP A 59 -6.72 7.25 10.18
C ASP A 59 -5.50 7.28 11.10
#